data_AF-A0A7C5KMP9-F1
#
_entry.id   AF-A0A7C5KMP9-F1
#
_cell.length_a   1.000
_cell.length_b   1.000
_cell.length_c   1.000
_cell.angle_alpha   90.00
_cell.angle_beta   90.00
_cell.angle_gamma   90.00
#
_symmetry.space_group_name_H-M   'P 1'
#
loop_
_entity.id
_entity.type
_entity.pdbx_description
1 polymer ?
#
loop_
_entity_poly.entity_id
_entity_poly.type
_entity_poly.pdbx_seq_one_letter_code
_entity_poly.pdbx_strand_id
1 'polypeptide(L)' 'VHPSERDPQNPATWGKVGRNEKCLCGSGKKYKHCHGALA' A
#
# COMPACT_ATOMS: atom_id res chain seq x y z
N VAL A 1 8.84 1.57 9.59
CA VAL A 1 9.39 1.91 8.26
C VAL A 1 9.45 3.42 8.15
N HIS A 2 10.61 3.98 7.85
CA HIS A 2 10.71 5.42 7.67
C HIS A 2 9.84 5.83 6.46
N PRO A 3 9.11 6.96 6.48
CA PRO A 3 8.28 7.37 5.35
C PRO A 3 9.05 7.44 4.02
N SER A 4 10.34 7.76 4.08
CA SER A 4 11.24 7.90 2.93
C SER A 4 11.61 6.60 2.23
N GLU A 5 11.30 5.43 2.81
CA GLU A 5 11.71 4.13 2.27
C GLU A 5 10.55 3.35 1.63
N ARG A 6 9.35 3.93 1.57
CA ARG A 6 8.17 3.26 1.00
C ARG A 6 8.13 3.54 -0.49
N ASP A 7 8.50 2.56 -1.30
CA ASP A 7 8.46 2.65 -2.76
C ASP A 7 7.07 2.28 -3.30
N PRO A 8 6.31 3.21 -3.93
CA PRO A 8 5.00 2.96 -4.54
C PRO A 8 4.91 1.79 -5.53
N GLN A 9 6.03 1.32 -6.06
CA GLN A 9 6.08 0.20 -6.99
C GLN A 9 6.40 -1.13 -6.29
N ASN A 10 6.85 -1.10 -5.03
CA ASN A 10 7.20 -2.28 -4.26
C ASN A 10 6.42 -2.37 -2.94
N PRO A 11 5.28 -3.09 -2.92
CA PRO A 11 4.43 -3.26 -1.73
C PRO A 11 5.15 -3.82 -0.50
N ALA A 12 6.22 -4.59 -0.69
CA ALA A 12 6.98 -5.18 0.41
C ALA A 12 7.69 -4.12 1.28
N THR A 13 7.98 -2.95 0.71
CA THR A 13 8.65 -1.83 1.42
C THR A 13 7.69 -1.03 2.31
N TRP A 14 6.37 -1.17 2.10
CA TRP A 14 5.38 -0.34 2.78
C TRP A 14 5.17 -0.70 4.24
N GLY A 15 5.63 -1.89 4.66
CA GLY A 15 5.37 -2.42 5.99
C GLY A 15 3.88 -2.69 6.23
N LYS A 16 3.39 -2.40 7.44
CA LYS A 16 1.96 -2.51 7.76
C LYS A 16 1.19 -1.35 7.13
N VAL A 17 0.45 -1.65 6.07
CA VAL A 17 -0.53 -0.73 5.46
C VAL A 17 -1.93 -1.06 5.97
N GLY A 18 -2.65 -0.06 6.48
CA GLY A 18 -4.04 -0.22 6.89
C GLY A 18 -4.93 -0.58 5.71
N ARG A 19 -5.76 -1.61 5.86
CA ARG A 19 -6.64 -2.09 4.77
C ARG A 19 -7.59 -1.04 4.19
N ASN A 20 -8.00 -0.04 4.98
CA ASN A 20 -8.89 1.03 4.53
C ASN A 20 -8.15 2.29 4.03
N GLU A 21 -6.83 2.38 4.20
CA GLU A 21 -6.04 3.52 3.73
C GLU A 21 -5.94 3.53 2.20
N LYS A 22 -5.62 4.70 1.63
CA LYS A 22 -5.31 4.79 0.20
C LYS A 22 -4.11 3.91 -0.12
N CYS A 23 -4.20 3.17 -1.21
CA CYS A 23 -3.10 2.34 -1.67
C CYS A 23 -1.92 3.24 -2.09
N LEU A 24 -0.74 2.91 -1.58
CA LEU A 24 0.49 3.69 -1.79
C LEU A 24 0.99 3.64 -3.24
N CYS A 25 0.45 2.74 -4.08
CA CYS A 25 0.78 2.67 -5.51
C CYS A 25 0.19 3.82 -6.35
N GLY A 26 -0.51 4.78 -5.74
CA GLY A 26 -1.11 5.92 -6.46
C GLY A 26 -2.39 5.61 -7.23
N SER A 27 -2.96 4.40 -7.12
CA SER A 27 -4.17 4.00 -7.85
C SER A 27 -5.46 4.72 -7.41
N GLY A 28 -5.41 5.47 -6.30
CA GLY A 28 -6.59 6.10 -5.69
C GLY A 28 -7.55 5.12 -4.99
N LYS A 29 -7.36 3.80 -5.14
CA LYS A 29 -8.15 2.76 -4.48
C LYS A 29 -7.69 2.55 -3.03
N LYS A 30 -8.56 2.02 -2.17
CA LYS A 30 -8.16 1.57 -0.82
C LYS A 30 -7.25 0.35 -0.93
N TYR A 31 -6.30 0.18 0.00
CA TYR A 31 -5.35 -0.93 0.00
C TYR A 31 -6.06 -2.29 -0.15
N LYS A 32 -7.15 -2.53 0.59
CA LYS A 32 -7.96 -3.74 0.50
C LYS A 32 -8.64 -4.03 -0.84
N HIS A 33 -8.75 -3.05 -1.72
CA HIS A 33 -9.35 -3.15 -3.05
C HIS A 33 -8.30 -3.04 -4.17
N CYS A 34 -7.03 -3.16 -3.82
CA CYS A 34 -5.89 -3.05 -4.72
C CYS A 34 -4.85 -4.10 -4.30
N HIS A 35 -3.63 -3.69 -3.98
CA HIS A 35 -2.52 -4.61 -3.62
C HIS A 35 -2.74 -5.41 -2.32
N GLY A 36 -3.66 -5.00 -1.45
CA GLY A 36 -4.07 -5.75 -0.26
C GLY A 36 -5.37 -6.53 -0.46
N ALA A 37 -5.84 -6.70 -1.71
CA ALA A 37 -6.94 -7.59 -2.02
C ALA A 37 -6.54 -9.02 -1.65
N LEU A 38 -7.30 -9.62 -0.75
CA LEU A 38 -7.20 -11.04 -0.48
C LEU A 38 -8.09 -11.71 -1.54
N ALA A 39 -7.51 -12.61 -2.32
CA ALA A 39 -8.27 -13.48 -3.22
C ALA A 39 -9.24 -14.34 -2.41
#